data_AF-A0A7C1UC32-F1
#
_entry.id   AF-A0A7C1UC32-F1
#
_cell.length_a   1.000
_cell.length_b   1.000
_cell.length_c   1.000
_cell.angle_alpha   90.00
_cell.angle_beta   90.00
_cell.angle_gamma   90.00
#
_symmetry.space_group_name_H-M   'P 1'
#
loop_
_entity.id
_entity.type
_entity.pdbx_description
1 polymer ?
#
loop_
_entity_poly.entity_id
_entity_poly.type
_entity_poly.pdbx_seq_one_letter_code
_entity_poly.pdbx_strand_id
1 'polypeptide(L)'
;MTKRVFAVVLALFFCGTAGADLYVNISTTSGGGWPYSPYIITPNAGPDVPVWMPAQFDTFCVEMNQTFSPGKYRATIDNDILYGGDGLADLLSDDVKKIYAAYLNGALSGIDGNVVQRSVWGAQGYTWYSDPAINAAITDTGAIAGWNDVKVLNLWGGDAYTGVDRQSQLVMTPVPGAVLLGMIGLGLAGVKFRRFA
;
A
#
# COMPACT_ATOMS: atom_id res chain seq x y z
N MET A 1 28.73 49.86 -3.84
CA MET A 1 28.26 48.63 -4.54
C MET A 1 27.56 47.75 -3.52
N THR A 2 26.24 47.90 -3.44
CA THR A 2 25.33 47.24 -2.50
C THR A 2 24.87 45.90 -3.06
N LYS A 3 25.11 44.79 -2.34
CA LYS A 3 24.57 43.48 -2.68
C LYS A 3 23.64 42.96 -1.58
N ARG A 4 22.36 43.05 -1.90
CA ARG A 4 21.31 42.02 -1.76
C ARG A 4 20.87 41.63 -0.33
N VAL A 5 19.77 42.27 0.06
CA VAL A 5 18.66 41.68 0.81
C VAL A 5 18.20 40.41 0.08
N PHE A 6 18.09 39.27 0.77
CA PHE A 6 17.11 38.22 0.47
C PHE A 6 16.76 37.46 1.75
N ALA A 7 15.48 37.50 2.08
CA ALA A 7 14.87 36.87 3.24
C ALA A 7 14.81 35.34 3.08
N VAL A 8 14.98 34.62 4.19
CA VAL A 8 14.49 33.25 4.33
C VAL A 8 13.72 33.19 5.65
N VAL A 9 12.44 33.56 5.57
CA VAL A 9 11.41 33.14 6.52
C VAL A 9 10.72 31.96 5.87
N LEU A 10 11.00 30.74 6.32
CA LEU A 10 10.00 29.66 6.46
C LEU A 10 10.62 28.46 7.18
N ALA A 11 10.74 28.55 8.50
CA ALA A 11 11.07 27.41 9.35
C ALA A 11 10.10 27.34 10.53
N LEU A 12 8.80 27.35 10.23
CA LEU A 12 7.74 27.13 11.22
C LEU A 12 6.55 26.45 10.55
N PHE A 13 6.68 25.17 10.20
CA PHE A 13 5.53 24.26 9.98
C PHE A 13 5.95 22.78 10.16
N PHE A 14 6.65 22.48 11.25
CA PHE A 14 6.61 21.13 11.83
C PHE A 14 6.00 21.23 13.22
N CYS A 15 4.80 21.80 13.29
CA CYS A 15 3.89 21.41 14.35
C CYS A 15 3.36 20.04 13.91
N GLY A 16 3.97 18.97 14.45
CA GLY A 16 3.42 17.63 14.31
C GLY A 16 1.97 17.68 14.78
N THR A 17 1.05 17.61 13.84
CA THR A 17 -0.35 17.38 14.18
C THR A 17 -0.40 16.03 14.87
N ALA A 18 -1.06 15.97 16.03
CA ALA A 18 -1.47 14.72 16.63
C ALA A 18 -1.97 13.79 15.52
N GLY A 19 -1.42 12.57 15.46
CA GLY A 19 -1.55 11.65 14.32
C GLY A 19 -2.98 11.59 13.82
N ALA A 20 -3.19 12.10 12.63
CA ALA A 20 -4.51 12.17 12.05
C ALA A 20 -4.85 10.77 11.51
N ASP A 21 -6.02 10.26 11.89
CA ASP A 21 -6.36 8.86 11.76
C ASP A 21 -6.85 8.50 10.36
N LEU A 22 -6.12 7.68 9.63
CA LEU A 22 -6.59 7.10 8.38
C LEU A 22 -7.77 6.17 8.66
N TYR A 23 -8.89 6.39 7.96
CA TYR A 23 -10.02 5.46 7.96
C TYR A 23 -10.25 4.88 6.59
N VAL A 24 -10.58 3.59 6.56
CA VAL A 24 -10.92 2.85 5.35
C VAL A 24 -12.26 2.14 5.51
N ASN A 25 -12.93 1.87 4.40
CA ASN A 25 -14.10 1.03 4.32
C ASN A 25 -13.79 -0.21 3.48
N ILE A 26 -14.22 -1.38 3.96
CA ILE A 26 -13.96 -2.65 3.30
C ILE A 26 -15.25 -3.23 2.76
N SER A 27 -15.22 -3.64 1.49
CA SER A 27 -16.34 -4.28 0.81
C SER A 27 -15.90 -5.52 0.04
N THR A 28 -16.79 -6.49 -0.08
CA THR A 28 -16.57 -7.72 -0.86
C THR A 28 -16.45 -7.43 -2.36
N THR A 29 -15.63 -8.19 -3.08
CA THR A 29 -15.73 -8.29 -4.55
C THR A 29 -16.75 -9.36 -4.94
N SER A 30 -17.15 -9.40 -6.22
CA SER A 30 -18.13 -10.36 -6.75
C SER A 30 -17.55 -11.74 -7.09
N GLY A 31 -16.45 -12.18 -6.47
CA GLY A 31 -15.82 -13.46 -6.83
C GLY A 31 -14.99 -14.09 -5.70
N GLY A 32 -15.52 -15.15 -5.10
CA GLY A 32 -14.86 -15.97 -4.07
C GLY A 32 -15.51 -15.89 -2.68
N GLY A 33 -15.14 -16.82 -1.80
CA GLY A 33 -15.60 -16.82 -0.40
C GLY A 33 -14.86 -15.77 0.42
N TRP A 34 -15.54 -15.09 1.34
CA TRP A 34 -14.92 -14.13 2.26
C TRP A 34 -14.13 -14.82 3.38
N PRO A 35 -12.93 -14.33 3.76
CA PRO A 35 -12.05 -13.36 3.10
C PRO A 35 -11.00 -14.06 2.21
N TYR A 36 -11.34 -15.23 1.66
CA TYR A 36 -10.46 -16.12 0.90
C TYR A 36 -10.30 -15.72 -0.58
N SER A 37 -10.45 -14.45 -0.93
CA SER A 37 -10.42 -13.91 -2.29
C SER A 37 -10.16 -12.41 -2.20
N PRO A 38 -9.71 -11.73 -3.29
CA PRO A 38 -9.43 -10.30 -3.20
C PRO A 38 -10.69 -9.52 -2.84
N TYR A 39 -10.54 -8.48 -2.05
CA TYR A 39 -11.63 -7.57 -1.70
C TYR A 39 -11.16 -6.14 -1.80
N ILE A 40 -12.13 -5.24 -1.72
CA ILE A 40 -11.95 -3.84 -2.00
C ILE A 40 -11.74 -3.06 -0.71
N ILE A 41 -10.71 -2.21 -0.71
CA ILE A 41 -10.55 -1.13 0.25
C ILE A 41 -10.88 0.20 -0.42
N THR A 42 -11.69 1.00 0.26
CA THR A 42 -12.01 2.38 -0.10
C THR A 42 -11.57 3.31 1.03
N PRO A 43 -10.51 4.11 0.88
CA PRO A 43 -10.14 5.12 1.85
C PRO A 43 -11.24 6.17 2.01
N ASN A 44 -11.57 6.55 3.25
CA ASN A 44 -12.57 7.58 3.48
C ASN A 44 -11.98 8.95 3.14
N ALA A 45 -12.61 9.67 2.21
CA ALA A 45 -12.17 11.00 1.82
C ALA A 45 -11.96 11.90 3.05
N GLY A 46 -10.73 12.37 3.22
CA GLY A 46 -10.30 13.16 4.37
C GLY A 46 -8.86 13.64 4.20
N PRO A 47 -8.43 14.63 5.00
CA PRO A 47 -7.07 15.16 4.95
C PRO A 47 -5.99 14.11 5.27
N ASP A 48 -6.39 12.99 5.88
CA ASP A 48 -5.50 11.97 6.42
C ASP A 48 -5.25 10.82 5.44
N VAL A 49 -5.99 10.79 4.32
CA VAL A 49 -5.73 9.87 3.22
C VAL A 49 -4.50 10.38 2.46
N PRO A 50 -3.43 9.56 2.35
CA PRO A 50 -2.27 9.97 1.58
C PRO A 50 -2.65 10.28 0.13
N VAL A 51 -2.12 11.37 -0.43
CA VAL A 51 -2.45 11.84 -1.80
C VAL A 51 -2.18 10.77 -2.87
N TRP A 52 -1.26 9.85 -2.60
CA TRP A 52 -0.92 8.76 -3.50
C TRP A 52 -1.88 7.56 -3.42
N MET A 53 -2.66 7.46 -2.36
CA MET A 53 -3.51 6.29 -2.12
C MET A 53 -4.66 6.30 -3.14
N PRO A 54 -4.87 5.20 -3.88
CA PRO A 54 -5.99 5.10 -4.80
C PRO A 54 -7.34 5.29 -4.10
N ALA A 55 -8.33 5.85 -4.80
CA ALA A 55 -9.69 5.97 -4.28
C ALA A 55 -10.32 4.61 -3.94
N GLN A 56 -9.84 3.55 -4.59
CA GLN A 56 -10.22 2.17 -4.35
C GLN A 56 -9.08 1.25 -4.81
N PHE A 57 -8.81 0.16 -4.09
CA PHE A 57 -7.85 -0.86 -4.51
C PHE A 57 -8.23 -2.25 -3.99
N ASP A 58 -7.78 -3.27 -4.71
CA ASP A 58 -7.91 -4.67 -4.30
C ASP A 58 -6.78 -5.05 -3.34
N THR A 59 -7.11 -5.86 -2.35
CA THR A 59 -6.19 -6.34 -1.31
C THR A 59 -6.42 -7.82 -1.00
N PHE A 60 -5.52 -8.38 -0.20
CA PHE A 60 -5.59 -9.71 0.39
C PHE A 60 -5.29 -9.62 1.89
N CYS A 61 -5.83 -10.57 2.66
CA CYS A 61 -5.40 -10.78 4.05
C CYS A 61 -3.94 -11.20 4.08
N VAL A 62 -3.14 -10.60 4.95
CA VAL A 62 -1.79 -11.08 5.23
C VAL A 62 -1.82 -12.15 6.30
N GLU A 63 -2.63 -11.98 7.35
CA GLU A 63 -2.70 -12.93 8.46
C GLU A 63 -3.75 -14.01 8.22
N MET A 64 -3.37 -15.26 8.51
CA MET A 64 -4.30 -16.38 8.52
C MET A 64 -5.01 -16.46 9.88
N ASN A 65 -6.32 -16.75 9.87
CA ASN A 65 -7.18 -16.88 11.05
C ASN A 65 -7.51 -15.59 11.83
N GLN A 66 -7.08 -14.41 11.37
CA GLN A 66 -7.63 -13.16 11.87
C GLN A 66 -8.99 -12.86 11.23
N THR A 67 -9.98 -12.55 12.07
CA THR A 67 -11.36 -12.39 11.63
C THR A 67 -11.78 -10.93 11.63
N PHE A 68 -12.39 -10.51 10.53
CA PHE A 68 -12.96 -9.19 10.37
C PHE A 68 -14.16 -9.27 9.41
N SER A 69 -14.99 -8.23 9.43
CA SER A 69 -16.19 -8.14 8.60
C SER A 69 -16.09 -6.93 7.69
N PRO A 70 -16.81 -6.91 6.55
CA PRO A 70 -16.96 -5.68 5.77
C PRO A 70 -17.45 -4.52 6.65
N GLY A 71 -16.90 -3.33 6.44
CA GLY A 71 -17.21 -2.16 7.26
C GLY A 71 -16.06 -1.16 7.38
N LYS A 72 -16.27 -0.17 8.25
CA LYS A 72 -15.32 0.92 8.48
C LYS A 72 -14.31 0.56 9.57
N TYR A 73 -13.03 0.77 9.27
CA TYR A 73 -11.91 0.57 10.17
C TYR A 73 -11.01 1.80 10.21
N ARG A 74 -10.31 1.98 11.34
CA ARG A 74 -9.11 2.81 11.38
C ARG A 74 -7.94 1.98 10.82
N ALA A 75 -6.99 2.61 10.17
CA ALA A 75 -5.85 1.92 9.57
C ALA A 75 -4.52 2.66 9.77
N THR A 76 -3.42 1.91 9.75
CA THR A 76 -2.05 2.43 9.67
C THR A 76 -1.33 1.78 8.50
N ILE A 77 -0.26 2.40 7.99
CA ILE A 77 0.53 1.88 6.88
C ILE A 77 1.95 1.67 7.37
N ASP A 78 2.40 0.43 7.39
CA ASP A 78 3.65 0.02 8.02
C ASP A 78 4.42 -0.97 7.12
N ASN A 79 5.69 -1.22 7.41
CA ASN A 79 6.43 -2.32 6.77
C ASN A 79 6.16 -3.68 7.42
N ASP A 80 5.60 -3.63 8.63
CA ASP A 80 5.47 -4.77 9.52
C ASP A 80 3.99 -5.10 9.72
N ILE A 81 3.73 -6.38 9.86
CA ILE A 81 2.46 -6.98 10.26
C ILE A 81 2.37 -6.78 11.78
N LEU A 82 1.41 -5.98 12.22
CA LEU A 82 1.27 -5.65 13.65
C LEU A 82 0.24 -6.58 14.27
N TYR A 83 0.70 -7.74 14.78
CA TYR A 83 -0.17 -8.75 15.39
C TYR A 83 -0.96 -8.20 16.57
N GLY A 84 -2.27 -8.39 16.57
CA GLY A 84 -3.14 -8.65 17.73
C GLY A 84 -3.06 -7.70 18.93
N GLY A 85 -2.29 -6.61 18.90
CA GLY A 85 -1.86 -5.86 20.07
C GLY A 85 -0.89 -6.60 21.01
N ASP A 86 -0.22 -7.69 20.59
CA ASP A 86 0.72 -8.45 21.45
C ASP A 86 2.15 -7.87 21.47
N GLY A 87 2.44 -6.92 20.58
CA GLY A 87 3.70 -6.18 20.52
C GLY A 87 4.82 -6.90 19.76
N LEU A 88 4.55 -8.03 19.13
CA LEU A 88 5.48 -8.67 18.19
C LEU A 88 5.10 -8.25 16.77
N ALA A 89 6.02 -7.59 16.08
CA ALA A 89 5.85 -7.19 14.69
C ALA A 89 6.54 -8.21 13.79
N ASP A 90 5.81 -8.78 12.83
CA ASP A 90 6.39 -9.67 11.83
C ASP A 90 6.72 -8.90 10.55
N LEU A 91 7.91 -9.16 10.01
CA LEU A 91 8.29 -8.59 8.72
C LEU A 91 7.40 -9.18 7.62
N LEU A 92 6.89 -8.30 6.75
CA LEU A 92 6.22 -8.74 5.52
C LEU A 92 7.24 -9.45 4.60
N SER A 93 6.97 -10.71 4.27
CA SER A 93 7.82 -11.54 3.42
C SER A 93 7.98 -10.92 2.02
N ASP A 94 9.19 -10.97 1.46
CA ASP A 94 9.44 -10.47 0.12
C ASP A 94 8.67 -11.23 -0.95
N ASP A 95 8.40 -12.52 -0.75
CA ASP A 95 7.59 -13.30 -1.69
C ASP A 95 6.12 -12.87 -1.65
N VAL A 96 5.59 -12.48 -0.48
CA VAL A 96 4.25 -11.87 -0.39
C VAL A 96 4.19 -10.56 -1.16
N LYS A 97 5.20 -9.70 -1.00
CA LYS A 97 5.29 -8.43 -1.74
C LYS A 97 5.31 -8.67 -3.25
N LYS A 98 6.07 -9.66 -3.72
CA LYS A 98 6.14 -10.03 -5.13
C LYS A 98 4.81 -10.56 -5.66
N ILE A 99 4.11 -11.41 -4.89
CA ILE A 99 2.79 -11.93 -5.28
C ILE A 99 1.82 -10.78 -5.50
N TYR A 100 1.76 -9.82 -4.57
CA TYR A 100 0.84 -8.70 -4.66
C TYR A 100 1.20 -7.73 -5.80
N ALA A 101 2.48 -7.42 -5.98
CA ALA A 101 2.92 -6.62 -7.12
C ALA A 101 2.64 -7.32 -8.46
N ALA A 102 2.86 -8.64 -8.56
CA ALA A 102 2.52 -9.42 -9.75
C ALA A 102 1.00 -9.42 -10.02
N TYR A 103 0.17 -9.48 -8.97
CA TYR A 103 -1.28 -9.34 -9.07
C TYR A 103 -1.68 -7.97 -9.64
N LEU A 104 -1.18 -6.87 -9.06
CA LEU A 104 -1.48 -5.50 -9.50
C LEU A 104 -0.96 -5.21 -10.92
N ASN A 105 0.16 -5.81 -11.30
CA ASN A 105 0.74 -5.70 -12.65
C ASN A 105 0.02 -6.57 -13.69
N GLY A 106 -0.99 -7.35 -13.29
CA GLY A 106 -1.77 -8.22 -14.19
C GLY A 106 -1.07 -9.52 -14.60
N ALA A 107 0.10 -9.84 -14.03
CA ALA A 107 0.82 -11.08 -14.32
C ALA A 107 0.06 -12.33 -13.82
N LEU A 108 -0.86 -12.13 -12.86
CA LEU A 108 -1.75 -13.17 -12.32
C LEU A 108 -3.16 -13.12 -12.93
N SER A 109 -3.35 -12.43 -14.06
CA SER A 109 -4.64 -12.39 -14.75
C SER A 109 -5.09 -13.81 -15.13
N GLY A 110 -6.31 -14.18 -14.75
CA GLY A 110 -6.87 -15.51 -14.98
C GLY A 110 -6.57 -16.54 -13.89
N ILE A 111 -5.77 -16.19 -12.87
CA ILE A 111 -5.63 -17.00 -11.66
C ILE A 111 -6.79 -16.70 -10.70
N ASP A 112 -7.38 -17.74 -10.13
CA ASP A 112 -8.44 -17.60 -9.14
C ASP A 112 -7.94 -16.83 -7.92
N GLY A 113 -8.70 -15.82 -7.48
CA GLY A 113 -8.34 -15.01 -6.31
C GLY A 113 -8.13 -15.81 -5.03
N ASN A 114 -8.77 -16.98 -4.88
CA ASN A 114 -8.55 -17.91 -3.79
C ASN A 114 -7.15 -18.52 -3.80
N VAL A 115 -6.64 -18.84 -5.00
CA VAL A 115 -5.27 -19.33 -5.18
C VAL A 115 -4.28 -18.24 -4.77
N VAL A 116 -4.52 -16.99 -5.20
CA VAL A 116 -3.66 -15.85 -4.82
C VAL A 116 -3.66 -15.65 -3.29
N GLN A 117 -4.84 -15.63 -2.65
CA GLN A 117 -4.95 -15.48 -1.19
C GLN A 117 -4.24 -16.60 -0.42
N ARG A 118 -4.37 -17.85 -0.87
CA ARG A 118 -3.67 -18.98 -0.24
C ARG A 118 -2.16 -18.91 -0.45
N SER A 119 -1.71 -18.43 -1.60
CA SER A 119 -0.28 -18.21 -1.86
C SER A 119 0.30 -17.08 -1.01
N VAL A 120 -0.46 -16.04 -0.70
CA VAL A 120 -0.05 -15.02 0.28
C VAL A 120 0.21 -15.67 1.64
N TRP A 121 -0.73 -16.48 2.16
CA TRP A 121 -0.54 -17.17 3.43
C TRP A 121 0.58 -18.22 3.41
N GLY A 122 0.76 -18.91 2.29
CA GLY A 122 1.87 -19.85 2.08
C GLY A 122 3.22 -19.15 2.11
N ALA A 123 3.36 -18.03 1.39
CA ALA A 123 4.59 -17.24 1.31
C ALA A 123 4.92 -16.48 2.61
N GLN A 124 3.91 -16.16 3.42
CA GLN A 124 4.10 -15.61 4.77
C GLN A 124 4.42 -16.69 5.82
N GLY A 125 4.26 -17.98 5.48
CA GLY A 125 4.60 -19.11 6.35
C GLY A 125 3.48 -19.62 7.25
N TYR A 126 2.23 -19.19 7.05
CA TYR A 126 1.09 -19.66 7.85
C TYR A 126 0.62 -21.07 7.47
N THR A 127 0.92 -21.52 6.26
CA THR A 127 0.49 -22.84 5.76
C THR A 127 1.46 -23.39 4.72
N TRP A 128 1.38 -24.69 4.47
CA TRP A 128 2.08 -25.34 3.37
C TRP A 128 1.22 -25.21 2.10
N TYR A 129 1.41 -24.11 1.36
CA TYR A 129 0.75 -23.90 0.08
C TYR A 129 1.72 -23.31 -0.93
N SER A 130 1.69 -23.85 -2.14
CA SER A 130 2.54 -23.43 -3.24
C SER A 130 1.80 -23.71 -4.54
N ASP A 131 1.67 -22.68 -5.39
CA ASP A 131 1.03 -22.81 -6.69
C ASP A 131 2.07 -22.58 -7.81
N PRO A 132 2.19 -23.48 -8.79
CA PRO A 132 3.19 -23.37 -9.84
C PRO A 132 3.10 -22.09 -10.68
N ALA A 133 1.88 -21.60 -10.97
CA ALA A 133 1.69 -20.39 -11.76
C ALA A 133 2.08 -19.14 -10.96
N ILE A 134 1.73 -19.11 -9.67
CA ILE A 134 2.19 -18.05 -8.75
C ILE A 134 3.72 -18.06 -8.64
N ASN A 135 4.33 -19.22 -8.41
CA ASN A 135 5.78 -19.34 -8.31
C ASN A 135 6.47 -18.86 -9.59
N ALA A 136 5.98 -19.27 -10.76
CA ALA A 136 6.49 -18.82 -12.04
C ALA A 136 6.43 -17.30 -12.20
N ALA A 137 5.34 -16.67 -11.74
CA ALA A 137 5.17 -15.22 -11.78
C ALA A 137 6.12 -14.46 -10.82
N ILE A 138 6.57 -15.08 -9.72
CA ILE A 138 7.42 -14.42 -8.71
C ILE A 138 8.91 -14.80 -8.75
N THR A 139 9.31 -15.74 -9.62
CA THR A 139 10.69 -16.29 -9.66
C THR A 139 11.71 -15.27 -10.17
N ASP A 140 11.31 -14.26 -10.97
CA ASP A 140 12.20 -13.16 -11.35
C ASP A 140 12.14 -12.02 -10.32
N THR A 141 12.82 -12.26 -9.20
CA THR A 141 12.83 -11.38 -8.02
C THR A 141 13.34 -9.94 -8.27
N GLY A 142 13.89 -9.64 -9.46
CA GLY A 142 14.32 -8.30 -9.87
C GLY A 142 13.40 -7.61 -10.90
N ALA A 143 12.47 -8.32 -11.54
CA ALA A 143 11.68 -7.79 -12.66
C ALA A 143 10.27 -7.31 -12.28
N ILE A 144 9.77 -7.67 -11.09
CA ILE A 144 8.41 -7.33 -10.68
C ILE A 144 8.37 -5.86 -10.25
N ALA A 145 7.95 -4.98 -11.15
CA ALA A 145 7.88 -3.56 -10.88
C ALA A 145 7.07 -3.26 -9.59
N GLY A 146 7.64 -2.43 -8.71
CA GLY A 146 6.98 -1.94 -7.50
C GLY A 146 6.93 -2.90 -6.31
N TRP A 147 7.52 -4.11 -6.38
CA TRP A 147 7.42 -5.06 -5.27
C TRP A 147 7.98 -4.53 -3.95
N ASN A 148 9.06 -3.73 -3.98
CA ASN A 148 9.63 -3.10 -2.78
C ASN A 148 8.72 -2.03 -2.14
N ASP A 149 7.74 -1.54 -2.89
CA ASP A 149 6.82 -0.49 -2.46
C ASP A 149 5.52 -1.07 -1.87
N VAL A 150 5.40 -2.40 -1.84
CA VAL A 150 4.33 -3.09 -1.12
C VAL A 150 4.57 -2.98 0.38
N LYS A 151 3.52 -2.56 1.09
CA LYS A 151 3.43 -2.31 2.53
C LYS A 151 2.24 -3.06 3.11
N VAL A 152 2.15 -3.01 4.43
CA VAL A 152 1.03 -3.52 5.20
C VAL A 152 0.10 -2.35 5.56
N LEU A 153 -1.20 -2.52 5.36
CA LEU A 153 -2.23 -1.67 5.91
C LEU A 153 -2.87 -2.41 7.09
N ASN A 154 -2.47 -2.06 8.31
CA ASN A 154 -2.95 -2.71 9.54
C ASN A 154 -4.32 -2.13 9.94
N LEU A 155 -5.32 -2.98 10.17
CA LEU A 155 -6.68 -2.55 10.55
C LEU A 155 -6.86 -2.58 12.06
N TRP A 156 -7.39 -1.50 12.62
CA TRP A 156 -7.56 -1.33 14.06
C TRP A 156 -9.03 -1.26 14.47
N GLY A 157 -9.36 -2.02 15.51
CA GLY A 157 -10.58 -1.90 16.30
C GLY A 157 -10.35 -0.94 17.46
N GLY A 158 -10.69 0.33 17.26
CA GLY A 158 -10.44 1.41 18.22
C GLY A 158 -9.34 2.33 17.72
N ASP A 159 -8.44 2.73 18.62
CA ASP A 159 -7.37 3.66 18.30
C ASP A 159 -6.21 2.99 17.56
N ALA A 160 -5.51 3.75 16.71
CA ALA A 160 -4.36 3.24 15.95
C ALA A 160 -3.21 2.89 16.90
N TYR A 161 -2.49 1.80 16.61
CA TYR A 161 -1.35 1.29 17.37
C TYR A 161 -1.63 0.82 18.81
N THR A 162 -2.79 1.15 19.38
CA THR A 162 -3.15 0.81 20.78
C THR A 162 -4.46 0.05 20.89
N GLY A 163 -5.30 0.10 19.86
CA GLY A 163 -6.55 -0.64 19.77
C GLY A 163 -6.32 -2.13 19.48
N VAL A 164 -7.43 -2.86 19.36
CA VAL A 164 -7.40 -4.28 19.00
C VAL A 164 -7.03 -4.38 17.53
N ASP A 165 -5.88 -4.97 17.22
CA ASP A 165 -5.56 -5.32 15.83
C ASP A 165 -6.60 -6.32 15.27
N ARG A 166 -6.97 -6.12 14.01
CA ARG A 166 -8.08 -6.85 13.37
C ARG A 166 -7.61 -7.74 12.25
N GLN A 167 -6.76 -7.24 11.38
CA GLN A 167 -6.26 -7.92 10.19
C GLN A 167 -5.31 -6.98 9.43
N SER A 168 -4.18 -7.52 9.02
CA SER A 168 -3.22 -6.87 8.12
C SER A 168 -3.58 -7.06 6.65
N GLN A 169 -3.47 -5.99 5.86
CA GLN A 169 -3.85 -5.91 4.45
C GLN A 169 -2.66 -5.54 3.58
N LEU A 170 -2.70 -5.86 2.28
CA LEU A 170 -1.66 -5.44 1.35
C LEU A 170 -2.02 -4.11 0.68
N VAL A 171 -1.05 -3.20 0.62
CA VAL A 171 -1.18 -1.92 -0.09
C VAL A 171 0.12 -1.59 -0.79
N MET A 172 0.07 -0.95 -1.96
CA MET A 172 1.26 -0.51 -2.68
C MET A 172 1.39 1.02 -2.57
N THR A 173 2.51 1.47 -2.02
CA THR A 173 2.91 2.88 -2.04
C THR A 173 3.55 3.21 -3.39
N PRO A 174 3.50 4.44 -3.90
CA PRO A 174 4.31 4.81 -5.05
C PRO A 174 5.79 4.84 -4.67
N VAL A 175 6.66 4.48 -5.62
CA VAL A 175 8.12 4.51 -5.49
C VAL A 175 8.58 5.81 -4.80
N PRO A 176 9.33 5.75 -3.68
CA PRO A 176 9.98 6.91 -3.07
C PRO A 176 11.08 7.46 -4.00
N GLY A 177 10.71 8.30 -4.97
CA GLY A 177 11.70 8.91 -5.85
C GLY A 177 11.11 9.59 -7.09
N ALA A 178 10.85 10.90 -6.99
CA ALA A 178 10.92 11.86 -8.10
C ALA A 178 10.02 11.71 -9.35
N VAL A 179 9.11 10.74 -9.47
CA VAL A 179 8.28 10.62 -10.69
C VAL A 179 7.21 11.73 -10.80
N LEU A 180 6.68 12.23 -9.68
CA LEU A 180 5.66 13.31 -9.74
C LEU A 180 6.26 14.70 -10.05
N LEU A 181 7.53 14.95 -9.70
CA LEU A 181 8.20 16.22 -10.00
C LEU A 181 8.90 16.21 -11.38
N GLY A 182 9.25 15.04 -11.92
CA GLY A 182 9.86 14.92 -13.26
C GLY A 182 8.90 15.28 -14.40
N MET A 183 7.61 14.97 -14.28
CA MET A 183 6.61 15.26 -15.33
C MET A 183 6.15 16.72 -15.36
N ILE A 184 6.31 17.46 -14.25
CA ILE A 184 6.05 18.91 -14.21
C ILE A 184 7.33 19.70 -14.55
N GLY A 185 8.51 19.20 -14.19
CA GLY A 185 9.79 19.86 -14.44
C GLY A 185 10.26 19.86 -15.90
N LEU A 186 9.87 18.87 -16.71
CA LEU A 186 10.24 18.79 -18.13
C LEU A 186 9.31 19.55 -19.08
N GLY A 187 8.09 19.91 -18.64
CA GLY A 187 7.14 20.70 -19.45
C GLY A 187 7.46 22.19 -19.54
N LEU A 188 8.24 22.74 -18.59
CA LEU A 188 8.50 24.18 -18.49
C LEU A 188 9.88 24.63 -19.00
N ALA A 189 10.79 23.70 -19.30
CA ALA A 189 12.13 24.02 -19.83
C ALA A 189 12.20 24.09 -21.38
N GLY A 190 11.08 23.86 -22.08
CA GLY A 190 11.05 23.73 -23.54
C GLY A 190 10.54 24.94 -24.35
N VAL A 191 9.99 25.99 -23.72
CA VAL A 191 9.45 27.14 -24.46
C VAL A 191 10.56 28.17 -24.72
N LYS A 192 11.42 27.87 -25.70
CA LYS A 192 12.21 28.90 -26.38
C LYS A 192 11.24 29.84 -27.10
N PHE A 193 11.11 31.07 -26.61
CA PHE A 193 10.55 32.19 -27.38
C PHE A 193 11.31 32.34 -28.69
N ARG A 194 10.77 31.82 -29.80
CA ARG A 194 11.21 32.22 -31.14
C ARG A 194 10.69 33.64 -31.35
N ARG A 195 11.60 34.61 -31.32
CA ARG A 195 11.35 35.97 -31.79
C ARG A 195 10.96 35.89 -33.27
N PHE A 196 9.81 36.47 -33.60
CA PHE A 196 9.44 36.82 -34.96
C PHE A 196 10.43 37.87 -35.48
N ALA A 197 10.92 37.66 -36.70
CA ALA A 197 11.56 38.67 -37.55
C ALA A 197 10.49 39.23 -38.50
#